data_AF-A0A844RND2-F1
#
_entry.id   AF-A0A844RND2-F1
#
_cell.length_a   1.000
_cell.length_b   1.000
_cell.length_c   1.000
_cell.angle_alpha   90.00
_cell.angle_beta   90.00
_cell.angle_gamma   90.00
#
_symmetry.space_group_name_H-M   'P 1'
#
loop_
_entity.id
_entity.type
_entity.pdbx_description
1 polymer ?
#
loop_
_entity_poly.entity_id
_entity_poly.type
_entity_poly.pdbx_seq_one_letter_code
_entity_poly.pdbx_strand_id
1 'polypeptide(L)'
;MTIARTTLALAPARPTAREAGACPRVPRRERLLRTAGLYGRGAAEAIAETLWPTRCAVCDTPGEVLCAPCSLNLSHIDWWRACPRCGAPFGRVQCSECNDVLMSVAGRDEPPFDACASAVAFDDAAARIVRTWKDAGERRLAGAMATLMAPMAPPSWLADHPCIVPVPATAAARRRRGFDHGEELAQALADRLG
;
A
#
# COMPACT_ATOMS: atom_id res chain seq x y z
N MET A 1 -14.14 39.68 32.43
CA MET A 1 -15.60 39.49 32.31
C MET A 1 -15.96 39.49 30.84
N THR A 2 -16.23 38.30 30.28
CA THR A 2 -17.29 37.99 29.28
C THR A 2 -17.20 36.48 29.08
N ILE A 3 -18.08 35.75 29.76
CA ILE A 3 -18.19 34.29 29.70
C ILE A 3 -19.01 33.97 28.44
N ALA A 4 -18.33 33.48 27.39
CA ALA A 4 -19.01 32.97 26.21
C ALA A 4 -19.49 31.54 26.48
N ARG A 5 -20.79 31.42 26.76
CA ARG A 5 -21.54 30.16 26.66
C ARG A 5 -21.67 29.80 25.18
N THR A 6 -21.02 28.73 24.75
CA THR A 6 -21.31 28.13 23.44
C THR A 6 -21.61 26.65 23.63
N THR A 7 -22.90 26.38 23.58
CA THR A 7 -23.63 25.12 23.37
C THR A 7 -22.78 23.92 22.91
N LEU A 8 -22.69 22.90 23.78
CA LEU A 8 -22.45 21.52 23.37
C LEU A 8 -23.51 21.13 22.34
N ALA A 9 -23.08 20.85 21.11
CA ALA A 9 -23.89 20.12 20.16
C ALA A 9 -24.03 18.68 20.68
N LEU A 10 -25.21 18.35 21.21
CA LEU A 10 -25.57 16.99 21.58
C LEU A 10 -25.47 16.11 20.33
N ALA A 11 -24.66 15.06 20.39
CA ALA A 11 -24.63 14.01 19.39
C ALA A 11 -26.06 13.46 19.15
N PRO A 12 -26.44 13.11 17.91
CA PRO A 12 -27.74 12.51 17.66
C PRO A 12 -27.88 11.23 18.51
N ALA A 13 -29.04 11.10 19.16
CA ALA A 13 -29.36 9.95 19.99
C ALA A 13 -29.16 8.65 19.19
N ARG A 14 -28.46 7.68 19.79
CA ARG A 14 -28.35 6.33 19.24
C ARG A 14 -29.77 5.77 19.06
N PRO A 15 -30.11 5.24 17.87
CA PRO A 15 -31.42 4.65 17.65
C PRO A 15 -31.64 3.51 18.65
N THR A 16 -32.81 3.54 19.31
CA THR A 16 -33.19 2.47 20.23
C THR A 16 -33.43 1.17 19.45
N ALA A 17 -33.12 0.03 20.06
CA ALA A 17 -33.21 -1.32 19.47
C ALA A 17 -34.61 -1.71 18.94
N ARG A 18 -35.61 -0.82 19.06
CA ARG A 18 -36.99 -1.00 18.64
C ARG A 18 -37.26 -0.58 17.17
N GLU A 19 -36.31 0.08 16.50
CA GLU A 19 -36.36 0.44 15.08
C GLU A 19 -35.59 -0.53 14.17
N ALA A 20 -35.29 -1.74 14.66
CA ALA A 20 -34.80 -2.83 13.82
C ALA A 20 -35.94 -3.34 12.91
N GLY A 21 -36.27 -2.52 11.90
CA GLY A 21 -37.06 -2.94 10.75
C GLY A 21 -36.47 -4.21 10.17
N ALA A 22 -37.35 -5.16 9.84
CA ALA A 22 -37.01 -6.49 9.35
C ALA A 22 -35.83 -6.45 8.36
N CYS A 23 -34.79 -7.26 8.63
CA CYS A 23 -33.70 -7.49 7.69
C CYS A 23 -34.32 -7.79 6.32
N PRO A 24 -34.03 -6.99 5.27
CA PRO A 24 -34.66 -7.16 3.98
C PRO A 24 -34.45 -8.60 3.52
N ARG A 25 -35.56 -9.34 3.37
CA ARG A 25 -35.51 -10.74 2.94
C ARG A 25 -35.10 -10.76 1.47
N VAL A 26 -33.79 -10.82 1.24
CA VAL A 26 -33.20 -10.99 -0.10
C VAL A 26 -33.85 -12.22 -0.76
N PRO A 27 -34.50 -12.07 -1.92
CA PRO A 27 -35.17 -13.16 -2.62
C PRO A 27 -34.27 -14.39 -2.76
N ARG A 28 -34.83 -15.60 -2.58
CA ARG A 28 -34.07 -16.87 -2.64
C ARG A 28 -33.25 -17.01 -3.94
N ARG A 29 -33.75 -16.45 -5.04
CA ARG A 29 -33.09 -16.38 -6.36
C ARG A 29 -31.83 -15.53 -6.36
N GLU A 30 -31.83 -14.37 -5.72
CA GLU A 30 -30.65 -13.50 -5.60
C GLU A 30 -29.57 -14.12 -4.71
N ARG A 31 -29.99 -14.83 -3.63
CA ARG A 31 -29.07 -15.62 -2.80
C ARG A 31 -28.37 -16.71 -3.59
N LEU A 32 -29.13 -17.51 -4.35
CA LEU A 32 -28.60 -18.59 -5.20
C LEU A 32 -27.65 -18.08 -6.29
N LEU A 33 -27.99 -16.97 -6.96
CA LEU A 33 -27.12 -16.37 -7.98
C LEU A 33 -25.81 -15.83 -7.37
N ARG A 34 -25.87 -15.23 -6.17
CA ARG A 34 -24.66 -14.83 -5.42
C ARG A 34 -23.80 -16.04 -5.03
N THR A 35 -24.41 -17.12 -4.57
CA THR A 35 -23.66 -18.33 -4.19
C THR A 35 -23.05 -19.00 -5.42
N ALA A 36 -23.80 -19.16 -6.50
CA ALA A 36 -23.29 -19.68 -7.77
C ALA A 36 -22.14 -18.83 -8.33
N GLY A 37 -22.23 -17.50 -8.21
CA GLY A 37 -21.13 -16.60 -8.57
C GLY A 37 -19.88 -16.76 -7.69
N LEU A 38 -20.05 -16.99 -6.38
CA LEU A 38 -18.94 -17.27 -5.46
C LEU A 38 -18.27 -18.62 -5.79
N TYR A 39 -19.05 -19.69 -5.97
CA TYR A 39 -18.52 -21.01 -6.34
C TYR A 39 -17.87 -21.00 -7.72
N GLY A 40 -18.44 -20.28 -8.70
CA GLY A 40 -17.85 -20.13 -10.03
C GLY A 40 -16.50 -19.41 -10.00
N ARG A 41 -16.36 -18.35 -9.19
CA ARG A 41 -15.07 -17.69 -8.97
C ARG A 41 -14.07 -18.62 -8.28
N GLY A 42 -14.47 -19.32 -7.23
CA GLY A 42 -13.60 -20.24 -6.52
C GLY A 42 -13.12 -21.41 -7.38
N ALA A 43 -13.98 -21.95 -8.26
CA ALA A 43 -13.59 -22.99 -9.21
C ALA A 43 -12.61 -22.48 -10.28
N ALA A 44 -12.84 -21.26 -10.80
CA ALA A 44 -11.93 -20.64 -11.75
C ALA A 44 -10.56 -20.35 -11.11
N GLU A 45 -10.54 -19.89 -9.86
CA GLU A 45 -9.32 -19.65 -9.09
C GLU A 45 -8.57 -20.96 -8.80
N ALA A 46 -9.27 -22.02 -8.41
CA ALA A 46 -8.66 -23.34 -8.21
C ALA A 46 -8.05 -23.91 -9.51
N ILE A 47 -8.72 -23.74 -10.65
CA ILE A 47 -8.18 -24.16 -11.96
C ILE A 47 -6.97 -23.28 -12.33
N ALA A 48 -7.06 -21.97 -12.11
CA ALA A 48 -5.95 -21.06 -12.37
C ALA A 48 -4.72 -21.41 -11.52
N GLU A 49 -4.88 -21.68 -10.23
CA GLU A 49 -3.80 -22.12 -9.33
C GLU A 49 -3.27 -23.52 -9.67
N THR A 50 -4.06 -24.36 -10.34
CA THR A 50 -3.59 -25.67 -10.84
C THR A 50 -2.70 -25.51 -12.07
N LEU A 51 -3.04 -24.59 -12.97
CA LEU A 51 -2.31 -24.36 -14.21
C LEU A 51 -1.13 -23.38 -14.03
N TRP A 52 -1.30 -22.38 -13.17
CA TRP A 52 -0.37 -21.31 -12.81
C TRP A 52 -0.40 -21.08 -11.30
N PRO A 53 0.28 -21.93 -10.51
CA PRO A 53 0.30 -21.76 -9.06
C PRO A 53 0.93 -20.42 -8.69
N THR A 54 0.32 -19.75 -7.73
CA THR A 54 0.88 -18.58 -7.08
C THR A 54 2.21 -18.96 -6.45
N ARG A 55 3.26 -18.20 -6.77
CA ARG A 55 4.62 -18.43 -6.31
C ARG A 55 5.21 -17.17 -5.72
N CYS A 56 6.07 -17.34 -4.72
CA CYS A 56 6.78 -16.23 -4.10
C CYS A 56 7.68 -15.55 -5.13
N ALA A 57 7.54 -14.23 -5.27
CA ALA A 57 8.31 -13.42 -6.21
C ALA A 57 9.83 -13.50 -5.98
N VAL A 58 10.29 -13.94 -4.80
CA VAL A 58 11.72 -14.04 -4.46
C VAL A 58 12.24 -15.47 -4.61
N CYS A 59 11.67 -16.44 -3.88
CA CYS A 59 12.17 -17.82 -3.80
C CYS A 59 11.39 -18.86 -4.62
N ASP A 60 10.33 -18.43 -5.33
CA ASP A 60 9.49 -19.28 -6.19
C ASP A 60 8.70 -20.40 -5.46
N THR A 61 8.68 -20.39 -4.12
CA THR A 61 7.88 -21.33 -3.33
C THR A 61 6.38 -21.10 -3.57
N PRO A 62 5.58 -22.16 -3.83
CA PRO A 62 4.14 -22.03 -4.02
C PRO A 62 3.39 -21.53 -2.78
N GLY A 63 2.28 -20.82 -3.00
CA GLY A 63 1.28 -20.49 -1.97
C GLY A 63 1.00 -18.99 -1.83
N GLU A 64 2.05 -18.16 -1.75
CA GLU A 64 1.92 -16.71 -1.54
C GLU A 64 2.78 -15.93 -2.52
N VAL A 65 2.32 -14.76 -2.95
CA VAL A 65 3.09 -13.88 -3.86
C VAL A 65 4.37 -13.33 -3.22
N LEU A 66 4.40 -13.25 -1.89
CA LEU A 66 5.60 -12.97 -1.09
C LEU A 66 5.49 -13.76 0.21
N CYS A 67 6.23 -14.87 0.31
CA CYS A 67 6.15 -15.72 1.48
C CYS A 67 6.75 -15.05 2.73
N ALA A 68 6.28 -15.45 3.91
CA ALA A 68 6.75 -14.89 5.18
C ALA A 68 8.30 -14.91 5.34
N PRO A 69 9.03 -16.01 5.05
CA PRO A 69 10.49 -16.02 5.14
C PRO A 69 11.16 -15.00 4.22
N CYS A 70 10.68 -14.84 2.98
CA CYS A 70 11.23 -13.85 2.06
C CYS A 70 10.91 -12.43 2.51
N SER A 71 9.69 -12.17 2.99
CA SER A 71 9.31 -10.85 3.49
C SER A 71 10.17 -10.41 4.68
N LEU A 72 10.52 -11.33 5.58
CA LEU A 72 11.32 -11.05 6.77
C LEU A 72 12.81 -10.86 6.45
N ASN A 73 13.31 -11.55 5.41
CA ASN A 73 14.72 -11.48 4.99
C ASN A 73 15.00 -10.38 3.96
N LEU A 74 14.03 -9.54 3.62
CA LEU A 74 14.33 -8.33 2.85
C LEU A 74 15.30 -7.44 3.63
N SER A 75 16.08 -6.63 2.91
CA SER A 75 16.97 -5.63 3.51
C SER A 75 16.15 -4.46 4.09
N HIS A 76 15.44 -4.68 5.18
CA HIS A 76 14.60 -3.68 5.84
C HIS A 76 15.40 -2.47 6.31
N ILE A 77 14.87 -1.29 6.03
CA ILE A 77 15.47 -0.03 6.48
C ILE A 77 14.92 0.30 7.86
N ASP A 78 15.81 0.31 8.85
CA ASP A 78 15.49 0.78 10.19
C ASP A 78 15.22 2.29 10.14
N TRP A 79 13.96 2.68 10.36
CA TRP A 79 13.51 4.08 10.41
C TRP A 79 14.36 4.92 11.37
N TRP A 80 14.82 4.34 12.48
CA TRP A 80 15.65 5.02 13.46
C TRP A 80 17.10 5.22 13.03
N ARG A 81 17.55 4.55 11.97
CA ARG A 81 18.88 4.77 11.39
C ARG A 81 18.80 5.51 10.05
N ALA A 82 17.62 5.57 9.44
CA ALA A 82 17.39 6.23 8.17
C ALA A 82 17.58 7.76 8.27
N CYS A 83 17.89 8.39 7.13
CA CYS A 83 17.86 9.83 7.01
C CYS A 83 16.42 10.34 7.13
N PRO A 84 16.10 11.29 8.04
CA PRO A 84 14.74 11.82 8.18
C PRO A 84 14.30 12.68 6.97
N ARG A 85 15.25 13.12 6.12
CA ARG A 85 14.96 13.89 4.90
C ARG A 85 14.70 12.98 3.71
N CYS A 86 15.69 12.20 3.29
CA CYS A 86 15.60 11.41 2.05
C CYS A 86 15.24 9.92 2.23
N GLY A 87 15.16 9.42 3.47
CA GLY A 87 14.85 8.02 3.73
C GLY A 87 15.98 7.03 3.46
N ALA A 88 17.19 7.50 3.13
CA ALA A 88 18.35 6.64 2.88
C ALA A 88 18.76 5.87 4.14
N PRO A 89 19.18 4.59 4.02
CA PRO A 89 19.63 3.79 5.16
C PRO A 89 20.88 4.39 5.80
N PHE A 90 21.01 4.26 7.13
CA PHE A 90 22.14 4.74 7.94
C PHE A 90 22.45 6.25 7.84
N GLY A 91 21.55 7.05 7.28
CA GLY A 91 21.74 8.49 7.04
C GLY A 91 21.29 9.43 8.17
N ARG A 92 21.00 8.93 9.39
CA ARG A 92 20.47 9.76 10.49
C ARG A 92 21.44 10.87 10.94
N VAL A 93 22.73 10.55 11.06
CA VAL A 93 23.75 11.50 11.53
C VAL A 93 24.40 12.23 10.36
N GLN A 94 24.79 11.47 9.33
CA GLN A 94 25.38 11.99 8.10
C GLN A 94 24.85 11.16 6.93
N CYS A 95 24.23 11.81 5.96
CA CYS A 95 23.65 11.13 4.80
C CYS A 95 24.56 11.25 3.57
N SER A 96 24.81 10.13 2.89
CA SER A 96 25.52 10.11 1.59
C SER A 96 24.66 10.59 0.42
N GLU A 97 23.33 10.49 0.54
CA GLU A 97 22.41 10.71 -0.59
C GLU A 97 21.90 12.14 -0.71
N CYS A 98 21.76 12.86 0.41
CA CYS A 98 21.21 14.22 0.44
C CYS A 98 22.12 15.25 1.14
N ASN A 99 23.44 15.03 1.08
CA ASN A 99 24.42 16.04 1.53
C ASN A 99 24.63 17.15 0.49
N ASP A 100 25.23 18.24 0.92
CA ASP A 100 25.48 19.44 0.12
C ASP A 100 26.26 19.17 -1.17
N VAL A 101 27.19 18.20 -1.15
CA VAL A 101 27.97 17.83 -2.35
C VAL A 101 27.06 17.22 -3.41
N LEU A 102 26.23 16.25 -3.04
CA LEU A 102 25.31 15.61 -4.00
C LEU A 102 24.19 16.56 -4.44
N MET A 103 23.69 17.42 -3.55
CA MET A 103 22.69 18.42 -3.91
C MET A 103 23.26 19.42 -4.92
N SER A 104 24.48 19.92 -4.70
CA SER A 104 25.18 20.82 -5.62
C SER A 104 25.39 20.19 -7.01
N VAL A 105 25.82 18.92 -7.07
CA VAL A 105 25.95 18.18 -8.34
C VAL A 105 24.59 18.05 -9.05
N ALA A 106 23.51 17.88 -8.30
CA ALA A 106 22.15 17.84 -8.84
C ALA A 106 21.59 19.24 -9.19
N GLY A 107 22.34 20.32 -8.93
CA GLY A 107 21.91 21.71 -9.15
C GLY A 107 20.80 22.14 -8.19
N ARG A 108 20.83 21.66 -6.94
CA ARG A 108 19.82 21.93 -5.91
C ARG A 108 20.49 22.26 -4.59
N ASP A 109 19.79 23.02 -3.75
CA ASP A 109 20.21 23.24 -2.35
C ASP A 109 19.59 22.20 -1.41
N GLU A 110 18.46 21.60 -1.81
CA GLU A 110 17.75 20.58 -1.04
C GLU A 110 17.01 19.54 -1.90
N PRO A 111 16.59 18.40 -1.32
CA PRO A 111 15.68 17.47 -1.98
C PRO A 111 14.35 18.14 -2.36
N PRO A 112 13.70 17.76 -3.48
CA PRO A 112 12.47 18.39 -3.97
C PRO A 112 11.20 17.89 -3.24
N PHE A 113 11.33 17.57 -1.95
CA PHE A 113 10.27 17.04 -1.09
C PHE A 113 10.61 17.32 0.38
N ASP A 114 9.59 17.45 1.23
CA ASP A 114 9.80 17.75 2.66
C ASP A 114 10.46 16.58 3.40
N ALA A 115 10.01 15.36 3.12
CA ALA A 115 10.55 14.13 3.69
C ALA A 115 10.19 12.90 2.84
N CYS A 116 10.98 11.85 2.96
CA CYS A 116 10.78 10.57 2.28
C CYS A 116 11.10 9.40 3.24
N ALA A 117 10.39 8.28 3.06
CA ALA A 117 10.57 7.06 3.82
C ALA A 117 10.59 5.85 2.88
N SER A 118 11.46 4.88 3.19
CA SER A 118 11.65 3.66 2.41
C SER A 118 11.55 2.45 3.33
N ALA A 119 10.81 1.42 2.94
CA ALA A 119 10.65 0.21 3.74
C ALA A 119 11.87 -0.73 3.67
N VAL A 120 12.43 -0.87 2.48
CA VAL A 120 13.53 -1.80 2.19
C VAL A 120 14.56 -1.14 1.29
N ALA A 121 15.82 -1.54 1.43
CA ALA A 121 16.87 -1.18 0.51
C ALA A 121 16.63 -1.87 -0.85
N PHE A 122 17.02 -1.18 -1.93
CA PHE A 122 16.84 -1.71 -3.28
C PHE A 122 17.97 -2.67 -3.65
N ASP A 123 17.83 -3.93 -3.23
CA ASP A 123 18.70 -5.05 -3.58
C ASP A 123 18.06 -5.97 -4.63
N ASP A 124 18.68 -7.12 -4.91
CA ASP A 124 18.18 -8.08 -5.90
C ASP A 124 16.79 -8.63 -5.57
N ALA A 125 16.49 -8.84 -4.28
CA ALA A 125 15.19 -9.35 -3.85
C ALA A 125 14.10 -8.29 -4.03
N ALA A 126 14.35 -7.06 -3.59
CA ALA A 126 13.47 -5.92 -3.80
C ALA A 126 13.28 -5.63 -5.30
N ALA A 127 14.35 -5.67 -6.10
CA ALA A 127 14.29 -5.48 -7.54
C ALA A 127 13.47 -6.59 -8.23
N ARG A 128 13.58 -7.84 -7.78
CA ARG A 128 12.77 -8.93 -8.30
C ARG A 128 11.29 -8.73 -7.97
N ILE A 129 10.95 -8.35 -6.74
CA ILE A 129 9.56 -8.01 -6.36
C ILE A 129 9.00 -6.92 -7.26
N VAL A 130 9.73 -5.81 -7.42
CA VAL A 130 9.29 -4.67 -8.24
C VAL A 130 9.12 -5.08 -9.71
N ARG A 131 10.04 -5.85 -10.29
CA ARG A 131 9.93 -6.32 -11.69
C ARG A 131 8.76 -7.30 -11.88
N THR A 132 8.59 -8.24 -10.95
CA THR A 132 7.48 -9.21 -11.01
C THR A 132 6.12 -8.51 -10.92
N TRP A 133 6.02 -7.51 -10.06
CA TRP A 133 4.83 -6.67 -9.94
C TRP A 133 4.61 -5.77 -11.17
N LYS A 134 5.61 -4.94 -11.51
CA LYS A 134 5.50 -3.85 -12.49
C LYS A 134 5.51 -4.33 -13.93
N ASP A 135 6.33 -5.34 -14.25
CA ASP A 135 6.59 -5.75 -15.62
C ASP A 135 6.06 -7.15 -15.93
N ALA A 136 6.12 -8.10 -14.99
CA ALA A 136 5.50 -9.42 -15.16
C ALA A 136 3.98 -9.43 -14.86
N GLY A 137 3.45 -8.35 -14.27
CA GLY A 137 2.01 -8.13 -14.09
C GLY A 137 1.39 -8.85 -12.89
N GLU A 138 2.18 -9.28 -11.90
CA GLU A 138 1.65 -9.84 -10.66
C GLU A 138 1.11 -8.74 -9.74
N ARG A 139 -0.12 -8.29 -10.02
CA ARG A 139 -0.77 -7.14 -9.36
C ARG A 139 -1.01 -7.35 -7.87
N ARG A 140 -1.15 -8.60 -7.41
CA ARG A 140 -1.38 -8.93 -5.99
C ARG A 140 -0.22 -8.50 -5.09
N LEU A 141 0.99 -8.34 -5.64
CA LEU A 141 2.15 -7.82 -4.92
C LEU A 141 1.96 -6.38 -4.43
N ALA A 142 1.03 -5.59 -5.00
CA ALA A 142 0.70 -4.25 -4.52
C ALA A 142 0.34 -4.26 -3.02
N GLY A 143 -0.49 -5.23 -2.58
CA GLY A 143 -0.88 -5.37 -1.18
C GLY A 143 0.28 -5.79 -0.26
N ALA A 144 1.17 -6.66 -0.76
CA ALA A 144 2.36 -7.06 -0.03
C ALA A 144 3.32 -5.86 0.18
N MET A 145 3.57 -5.07 -0.88
CA MET A 145 4.41 -3.87 -0.77
C MET A 145 3.75 -2.81 0.12
N ALA A 146 2.45 -2.57 -0.01
CA ALA A 146 1.73 -1.65 0.88
C ALA A 146 1.84 -2.05 2.35
N THR A 147 1.81 -3.35 2.65
CA THR A 147 2.02 -3.87 4.02
C THR A 147 3.41 -3.57 4.57
N LEU A 148 4.43 -3.59 3.71
CA LEU A 148 5.80 -3.23 4.08
C LEU A 148 5.97 -1.70 4.22
N MET A 149 5.26 -0.92 3.39
CA MET A 149 5.37 0.54 3.34
C MET A 149 4.60 1.25 4.45
N ALA A 150 3.40 0.78 4.80
CA ALA A 150 2.52 1.48 5.73
C ALA A 150 3.15 1.79 7.11
N PRO A 151 3.92 0.86 7.74
CA PRO A 151 4.58 1.16 9.02
C PRO A 151 5.66 2.24 8.95
N MET A 152 6.12 2.58 7.75
CA MET A 152 7.18 3.58 7.54
C MET A 152 6.65 5.02 7.51
N ALA A 153 5.32 5.19 7.36
CA ALA A 153 4.69 6.50 7.40
C ALA A 153 4.71 7.03 8.85
N PRO A 154 5.43 8.13 9.15
CA PRO A 154 5.41 8.75 10.46
C PRO A 154 3.98 9.18 10.84
N PRO A 155 3.59 9.11 12.13
CA PRO A 155 2.27 9.56 12.57
C PRO A 155 1.95 11.01 12.19
N SER A 156 2.97 11.88 12.10
CA SER A 156 2.80 13.27 11.66
C SER A 156 2.35 13.40 10.22
N TRP A 157 2.66 12.44 9.34
CA TRP A 157 2.15 12.44 7.97
C TRP A 157 0.67 12.03 7.91
N LEU A 158 0.20 11.24 8.89
CA LEU A 158 -1.16 10.69 8.91
C LEU A 158 -2.15 11.58 9.66
N ALA A 159 -1.67 12.52 10.48
CA ALA A 159 -2.49 13.32 11.41
C ALA A 159 -3.62 14.11 10.72
N ASP A 160 -3.39 14.57 9.48
CA ASP A 160 -4.32 15.43 8.73
C ASP A 160 -5.06 14.68 7.60
N HIS A 161 -5.15 13.35 7.67
CA HIS A 161 -5.77 12.51 6.63
C HIS A 161 -5.22 12.83 5.22
N PRO A 162 -3.95 12.50 4.96
CA PRO A 162 -3.28 12.91 3.73
C PRO A 162 -3.93 12.27 2.49
N CYS A 163 -3.90 13.01 1.38
CA CYS A 163 -4.21 12.43 0.08
C CYS A 163 -3.00 11.67 -0.45
N ILE A 164 -3.18 10.41 -0.85
CA ILE A 164 -2.13 9.60 -1.48
C ILE A 164 -2.23 9.77 -2.99
N VAL A 165 -1.19 10.35 -3.59
CA VAL A 165 -1.13 10.61 -5.02
C VAL A 165 -0.04 9.74 -5.66
N PRO A 166 -0.37 8.88 -6.64
CA PRO A 166 0.62 8.08 -7.33
C PRO A 166 1.44 8.93 -8.30
N VAL A 167 2.71 8.55 -8.50
CA VAL A 167 3.49 9.06 -9.63
C VAL A 167 2.92 8.47 -10.92
N PRO A 168 2.43 9.28 -11.87
CA PRO A 168 1.69 8.78 -13.02
C PRO A 168 2.59 7.96 -13.96
N ALA A 169 2.06 6.84 -14.43
CA ALA A 169 2.70 6.08 -15.49
C ALA A 169 2.51 6.78 -16.85
N THR A 170 3.49 6.64 -17.74
CA THR A 170 3.34 7.13 -19.12
C THR A 170 2.22 6.40 -19.84
N ALA A 171 1.51 7.08 -20.74
CA ALA A 171 0.42 6.46 -21.50
C ALA A 171 0.87 5.22 -22.29
N ALA A 172 2.10 5.20 -22.78
CA ALA A 172 2.70 4.03 -23.44
C ALA A 172 2.90 2.86 -22.47
N ALA A 173 3.36 3.11 -21.24
CA ALA A 173 3.51 2.08 -20.22
C ALA A 173 2.16 1.50 -19.79
N ARG A 174 1.14 2.35 -19.60
CA ARG A 174 -0.23 1.92 -19.28
C ARG A 174 -0.81 1.03 -20.37
N ARG A 175 -0.67 1.42 -21.64
CA ARG A 175 -1.12 0.61 -22.78
C ARG A 175 -0.41 -0.74 -22.89
N ARG A 176 0.91 -0.77 -22.66
CA ARG A 176 1.71 -2.01 -22.72
C ARG A 176 1.34 -2.99 -21.61
N ARG A 177 1.11 -2.51 -20.39
CA ARG A 177 0.85 -3.35 -19.21
C ARG A 177 -0.64 -3.67 -19.03
N GLY A 178 -1.54 -2.82 -19.52
CA GLY A 178 -2.98 -2.95 -19.32
C GLY A 178 -3.49 -2.44 -17.96
N PHE A 179 -2.61 -1.90 -17.11
CA PHE A 179 -2.95 -1.30 -15.81
C PHE A 179 -1.99 -0.17 -15.43
N ASP A 180 -2.36 0.63 -14.42
CA ASP A 180 -1.48 1.63 -13.82
C ASP A 180 -0.95 1.15 -12.46
N HIS A 181 0.28 0.68 -12.46
CA HIS A 181 0.99 0.25 -11.25
C HIS A 181 1.04 1.33 -10.15
N GLY A 182 1.16 2.61 -10.50
CA GLY A 182 1.23 3.68 -9.50
C GLY A 182 -0.09 3.78 -8.76
N GLU A 183 -1.19 3.83 -9.51
CA GLU A 183 -2.56 3.89 -8.97
C GLU A 183 -2.89 2.69 -8.08
N GLU A 184 -2.51 1.48 -8.50
CA GLU A 184 -2.76 0.27 -7.71
C GLU A 184 -1.98 0.26 -6.38
N LEU A 185 -0.71 0.67 -6.39
CA LEU A 185 0.07 0.73 -5.16
C LEU A 185 -0.44 1.84 -4.23
N ALA A 186 -0.81 3.00 -4.79
CA ALA A 186 -1.39 4.09 -4.02
C ALA A 186 -2.71 3.68 -3.35
N GLN A 187 -3.58 2.99 -4.08
CA GLN A 187 -4.83 2.47 -3.52
C GLN A 187 -4.57 1.43 -2.43
N ALA A 188 -3.69 0.46 -2.68
CA ALA A 188 -3.34 -0.55 -1.70
C ALA A 188 -2.73 0.06 -0.42
N LEU A 189 -1.93 1.13 -0.56
CA LEU A 189 -1.36 1.86 0.56
C LEU A 189 -2.43 2.66 1.33
N ALA A 190 -3.35 3.32 0.62
CA ALA A 190 -4.48 4.03 1.23
C ALA A 190 -5.33 3.08 2.06
N ASP A 191 -5.73 1.94 1.47
CA ASP A 191 -6.50 0.90 2.16
C ASP A 191 -5.79 0.38 3.42
N ARG A 192 -4.45 0.36 3.42
CA ARG A 192 -3.64 -0.11 4.55
C ARG A 192 -3.52 0.93 5.67
N LEU A 193 -3.50 2.21 5.32
CA LEU A 193 -3.38 3.33 6.27
C LEU A 193 -4.72 3.73 6.89
N GLY A 194 -5.84 3.43 6.24
CA GLY A 194 -7.20 3.75 6.69
C GLY A 194 -7.64 5.16 6.30
#